data_AF-A0A935ZSQ7-F1
#
_entry.id   AF-A0A935ZSQ7-F1
#
_cell.length_a   1.000
_cell.length_b   1.000
_cell.length_c   1.000
_cell.angle_alpha   90.00
_cell.angle_beta   90.00
_cell.angle_gamma   90.00
#
_symmetry.space_group_name_H-M   'P 1'
#
loop_
_entity.id
_entity.type
_entity.pdbx_description
1 polymer ?
#
loop_
_entity_poly.entity_id
_entity_poly.type
_entity_poly.pdbx_seq_one_letter_code
_entity_poly.pdbx_strand_id
1 'polypeptide(L)'
;MIEMEFVNAWDRDTSLTRAAFFDAQRELGMAAIESQPHHEDVLARLDAVPAATLFECMREGGVTGQHDRPLHELYPDPSALAAAVAAREPAVRAAAIELLTLIDEPAGEAMVGAFVNDDSEHVVRHAIRALGRMRSDAAFERLLELDPRRLLGFVQLAFGRALEHSRAPGAERILRAALEGPRLRPAAWSERAPAADDPARERDILHAQVVIETSAIRRLADVEVPLFAIFEHHPVAAVRVAAASALARLGGSLAQSQQLPLQYALMGMGKALNQDDERRAVLCGVDTKDESMGIVRLNEIDAATLQALLDEGFTHPSLQQNDAPSVGQFAGMAASHPELRFGGYAVPASRADYRISLDAVRVRLDAVPDDRRDEVAALFDQLSRSATNCDAAEGELACWWT
;
A
#
# COMPACT_ATOMS: atom_id res chain seq x y z
N MET A 1 11.46 -10.52 43.87
CA MET A 1 11.64 -11.65 42.92
C MET A 1 10.88 -11.47 41.61
N ILE A 2 9.88 -10.58 41.53
CA ILE A 2 9.18 -10.21 40.28
C ILE A 2 9.91 -9.09 39.52
N GLU A 3 10.75 -8.29 40.19
CA GLU A 3 11.48 -7.17 39.58
C GLU A 3 12.67 -7.59 38.70
N MET A 4 13.21 -8.80 38.86
CA MET A 4 14.42 -9.23 38.14
C MET A 4 14.11 -9.87 36.78
N GLU A 5 12.91 -10.44 36.60
CA GLU A 5 12.43 -10.91 35.30
C GLU A 5 11.97 -9.75 34.40
N PHE A 6 11.48 -8.66 35.01
CA PHE A 6 11.09 -7.45 34.30
C PHE A 6 12.29 -6.74 33.65
N VAL A 7 13.44 -6.73 34.33
CA VAL A 7 14.70 -6.17 33.82
C VAL A 7 15.37 -7.06 32.77
N ASN A 8 15.21 -8.39 32.86
CA ASN A 8 15.80 -9.31 31.88
C ASN A 8 14.96 -9.46 30.59
N ALA A 9 13.65 -9.21 30.65
CA ALA A 9 12.80 -9.09 29.45
C ALA A 9 12.99 -7.74 28.71
N TRP A 10 13.55 -6.74 29.41
CA TRP A 10 13.81 -5.39 28.92
C TRP A 10 15.02 -5.29 27.96
N ASP A 11 15.89 -6.31 27.94
CA ASP A 11 17.24 -6.24 27.37
C ASP A 11 17.36 -6.76 25.93
N ARG A 12 16.24 -7.09 25.25
CA ARG A 12 16.30 -7.67 23.88
C ARG A 12 15.50 -6.98 22.78
N ASP A 13 14.40 -6.29 23.09
CA ASP A 13 13.53 -5.70 22.04
C ASP A 13 13.20 -4.21 22.22
N THR A 14 13.54 -3.61 23.36
CA THR A 14 13.28 -2.18 23.63
C THR A 14 14.45 -1.59 24.38
N SER A 15 15.40 -1.02 23.65
CA SER A 15 16.37 -0.09 24.20
C SER A 15 15.62 1.12 24.77
N LEU A 16 15.17 1.01 26.01
CA LEU A 16 14.37 2.02 26.69
C LEU A 16 15.32 2.88 27.50
N THR A 17 15.39 4.11 27.06
CA THR A 17 16.38 5.10 27.43
C THR A 17 15.77 6.01 28.50
N ARG A 18 16.61 6.79 29.21
CA ARG A 18 16.21 7.83 30.19
C ARG A 18 14.99 8.64 29.74
N ALA A 19 14.85 8.81 28.43
CA ALA A 19 13.83 9.60 27.78
C ALA A 19 12.44 8.93 27.70
N ALA A 20 12.37 7.64 27.34
CA ALA A 20 11.09 6.92 27.30
C ALA A 20 10.59 6.55 28.72
N PHE A 21 11.48 6.50 29.72
CA PHE A 21 11.12 6.45 31.13
C PHE A 21 10.43 7.74 31.62
N PHE A 22 10.94 8.92 31.23
CA PHE A 22 10.36 10.20 31.63
C PHE A 22 9.02 10.51 30.93
N ASP A 23 8.85 10.10 29.68
CA ASP A 23 7.59 10.28 28.97
C ASP A 23 6.47 9.39 29.57
N ALA A 24 6.81 8.14 29.95
CA ALA A 24 5.89 7.26 30.68
C ALA A 24 5.57 7.76 32.10
N GLN A 25 6.55 8.32 32.84
CA GLN A 25 6.28 8.94 34.16
C GLN A 25 5.33 10.14 34.07
N ARG A 26 5.44 10.93 33.00
CA ARG A 26 4.59 12.10 32.76
C ARG A 26 3.15 11.71 32.41
N GLU A 27 2.96 10.66 31.60
CA GLU A 27 1.63 10.10 31.31
C GLU A 27 0.99 9.43 32.55
N LEU A 28 1.80 8.89 33.46
CA LEU A 28 1.34 8.22 34.69
C LEU A 28 1.21 9.16 35.91
N GLY A 29 1.48 10.47 35.76
CA GLY A 29 1.31 11.47 36.82
C GLY A 29 2.28 11.34 38.00
N MET A 30 3.46 10.75 37.80
CA MET A 30 4.46 10.56 38.85
C MET A 30 5.25 11.85 39.13
N ALA A 31 5.70 12.03 40.38
CA ALA A 31 6.47 13.20 40.81
C ALA A 31 7.90 13.22 40.22
N ALA A 32 8.45 14.42 40.07
CA ALA A 32 9.77 14.69 39.47
C ALA A 32 10.88 13.86 40.13
N ILE A 33 11.86 13.40 39.34
CA ILE A 33 12.87 12.43 39.79
C ILE A 33 13.66 12.92 41.02
N GLU A 34 13.87 14.23 41.16
CA GLU A 34 14.59 14.82 42.30
C GLU A 34 13.83 14.65 43.63
N SER A 35 12.52 14.37 43.57
CA SER A 35 11.68 14.11 44.74
C SER A 35 11.63 12.64 45.14
N GLN A 36 12.27 11.74 44.39
CA GLN A 36 12.24 10.30 44.65
C GLN A 36 13.42 9.86 45.52
N PRO A 37 13.19 8.97 46.52
CA PRO A 37 14.27 8.34 47.26
C PRO A 37 15.08 7.49 46.27
N HIS A 38 16.42 7.60 46.32
CA HIS A 38 17.39 6.94 45.42
C HIS A 38 17.68 7.62 44.06
N HIS A 39 17.24 8.85 43.83
CA HIS A 39 17.55 9.57 42.59
C HIS A 39 19.06 9.76 42.36
N GLU A 40 19.86 9.94 43.41
CA GLU A 40 21.32 10.05 43.30
C GLU A 40 21.98 8.75 42.82
N ASP A 41 21.48 7.58 43.23
CA ASP A 41 22.00 6.28 42.78
C ASP A 41 21.64 6.01 41.30
N VAL A 42 20.47 6.49 40.86
CA VAL A 42 20.05 6.44 39.46
C VAL A 42 20.90 7.38 38.61
N LEU A 43 21.17 8.60 39.09
CA LEU A 43 22.04 9.56 38.41
C LEU A 43 23.49 9.07 38.32
N ALA A 44 24.03 8.48 39.38
CA ALA A 44 25.38 7.92 39.37
C ALA A 44 25.52 6.75 38.37
N ARG A 45 24.48 5.92 38.23
CA ARG A 45 24.46 4.84 37.22
C ARG A 45 24.32 5.37 35.80
N LEU A 46 23.62 6.50 35.62
CA LEU A 46 23.50 7.19 34.32
C LEU A 46 24.80 7.88 33.92
N ASP A 47 25.51 8.51 34.84
CA ASP A 47 26.83 9.14 34.59
C ASP A 47 27.91 8.11 34.24
N ALA A 48 27.74 6.87 34.69
CA ALA A 48 28.61 5.75 34.34
C ALA A 48 28.35 5.18 32.93
N VAL A 49 27.27 5.60 32.25
CA VAL A 49 26.96 5.17 30.88
C VAL A 49 27.83 5.96 29.89
N PRO A 50 28.55 5.29 28.97
CA PRO A 50 29.34 5.99 27.96
C PRO A 50 28.51 7.00 27.16
N ALA A 51 29.07 8.17 26.88
CA ALA A 51 28.37 9.26 26.19
C ALA A 51 27.74 8.84 24.85
N ALA A 52 28.36 7.91 24.12
CA ALA A 52 27.81 7.34 22.89
C ALA A 52 26.52 6.55 23.13
N THR A 53 26.43 5.81 24.23
CA THR A 53 25.24 5.05 24.64
C THR A 53 24.14 5.98 25.14
N LEU A 54 24.51 7.04 25.88
CA LEU A 54 23.59 8.10 26.32
C LEU A 54 23.00 8.90 25.15
N PHE A 55 23.80 9.12 24.10
CA PHE A 55 23.41 9.80 22.87
C PHE A 55 22.45 8.96 22.02
N GLU A 56 22.73 7.66 21.83
CA GLU A 56 21.79 6.69 21.25
C GLU A 56 20.49 6.64 22.06
N CYS A 57 20.62 6.76 23.38
CA CYS A 57 19.50 6.79 24.29
C CYS A 57 18.60 8.04 24.12
N MET A 58 19.20 9.22 23.99
CA MET A 58 18.46 10.48 23.79
C MET A 58 17.81 10.57 22.40
N ARG A 59 18.43 9.94 21.40
CA ARG A 59 17.92 9.80 20.03
C ARG A 59 16.60 9.02 19.95
N GLU A 60 16.42 7.98 20.78
CA GLU A 60 15.23 7.11 20.69
C GLU A 60 14.02 7.60 21.51
N GLY A 61 14.21 8.45 22.53
CA GLY A 61 13.14 8.85 23.44
C GLY A 61 12.69 10.32 23.38
N GLY A 62 13.17 11.13 22.43
CA GLY A 62 12.59 12.47 22.18
C GLY A 62 12.55 13.43 23.39
N VAL A 63 13.56 13.42 24.26
CA VAL A 63 13.60 14.30 25.45
C VAL A 63 14.24 15.65 25.16
N THR A 64 13.56 16.71 25.62
CA THR A 64 14.07 18.07 25.77
C THR A 64 14.96 18.16 27.02
N GLY A 65 16.20 18.64 26.87
CA GLY A 65 17.23 18.60 27.93
C GLY A 65 16.89 19.38 29.20
N GLN A 66 17.43 18.87 30.33
CA GLN A 66 17.41 19.44 31.70
C GLN A 66 18.49 20.51 31.95
N HIS A 67 18.92 21.25 30.93
CA HIS A 67 19.92 22.29 31.10
C HIS A 67 19.35 23.62 30.64
N ASP A 68 19.42 24.63 31.51
CA ASP A 68 19.07 26.04 31.25
C ASP A 68 19.98 26.71 30.18
N ARG A 69 20.44 25.96 29.19
CA ARG A 69 21.23 26.44 28.04
C ARG A 69 20.51 26.08 26.74
N PRO A 70 20.52 26.96 25.73
CA PRO A 70 19.97 26.65 24.42
C PRO A 70 20.61 25.38 23.83
N LEU A 71 19.80 24.48 23.25
CA LEU A 71 20.24 23.20 22.70
C LEU A 71 21.43 23.31 21.73
N HIS A 72 21.53 24.38 20.94
CA HIS A 72 22.65 24.61 20.03
C HIS A 72 24.02 24.82 20.71
N GLU A 73 24.06 25.05 22.03
CA GLU A 73 25.30 25.11 22.83
C GLU A 73 25.76 23.73 23.34
N LEU A 74 24.89 22.71 23.23
CA LEU A 74 25.14 21.33 23.69
C LEU A 74 25.37 20.35 22.54
N TYR A 75 25.08 20.76 21.31
CA TYR A 75 25.20 19.91 20.12
C TYR A 75 26.47 20.18 19.32
N PRO A 76 26.94 19.22 18.49
CA PRO A 76 28.13 19.38 17.69
C PRO A 76 28.01 20.63 16.81
N ASP A 77 29.11 21.35 16.61
CA ASP A 77 29.12 22.45 15.66
C ASP A 77 28.61 21.97 14.27
N PRO A 78 28.07 22.86 13.42
CA PRO A 78 27.53 22.46 12.11
C PRO A 78 28.49 21.64 11.23
N SER A 79 29.81 21.81 11.37
CA SER A 79 30.82 21.02 10.67
C SER A 79 30.93 19.60 11.21
N ALA A 80 30.75 19.40 12.52
CA ALA A 80 30.70 18.08 13.13
C ALA A 80 29.41 17.31 12.76
N LEU A 81 28.27 18.00 12.65
CA LEU A 81 27.04 17.40 12.10
C LEU A 81 27.20 17.02 10.63
N ALA A 82 27.82 17.89 9.81
CA ALA A 82 28.12 17.58 8.41
C ALA A 82 29.04 16.35 8.28
N ALA A 83 30.07 16.24 9.14
CA ALA A 83 30.95 15.09 9.17
C ALA A 83 30.23 13.80 9.59
N ALA A 84 29.33 13.87 10.58
CA ALA A 84 28.54 12.73 11.05
C ALA A 84 27.54 12.24 9.99
N VAL A 85 26.96 13.15 9.21
CA VAL A 85 26.10 12.81 8.07
C VAL A 85 26.87 12.08 6.96
N ALA A 86 28.18 12.33 6.84
CA ALA A 86 29.07 11.63 5.91
C ALA A 86 29.73 10.35 6.50
N ALA A 87 29.39 9.97 7.74
CA ALA A 87 30.00 8.82 8.40
C ALA A 87 29.69 7.49 7.70
N ARG A 88 30.60 6.51 7.80
CA ARG A 88 30.40 5.18 7.20
C ARG A 88 29.35 4.39 7.97
N GLU A 89 29.28 4.59 9.28
CA GLU A 89 28.40 3.92 10.21
C GLU A 89 26.95 4.43 10.05
N PRO A 90 25.99 3.58 9.65
CA PRO A 90 24.60 4.01 9.43
C PRO A 90 23.91 4.56 10.68
N ALA A 91 24.25 4.06 11.87
CA ALA A 91 23.73 4.59 13.13
C ALA A 91 24.13 6.05 13.36
N VAL A 92 25.38 6.40 13.05
CA VAL A 92 25.91 7.77 13.17
C VAL A 92 25.20 8.69 12.16
N ARG A 93 25.02 8.26 10.91
CA ARG A 93 24.26 9.03 9.91
C ARG A 93 22.80 9.24 10.34
N ALA A 94 22.14 8.19 10.81
CA ALA A 94 20.75 8.26 11.27
C ALA A 94 20.56 9.22 12.45
N ALA A 95 21.49 9.20 13.41
CA ALA A 95 21.50 10.14 14.53
C ALA A 95 21.73 11.58 14.08
N ALA A 96 22.69 11.79 13.19
CA ALA A 96 23.03 13.11 12.66
C ALA A 96 21.84 13.72 11.87
N ILE A 97 21.12 12.91 11.11
CA ILE A 97 19.90 13.31 10.39
C ILE A 97 18.84 13.83 11.36
N GLU A 98 18.52 13.08 12.42
CA GLU A 98 17.50 13.53 13.38
C GLU A 98 17.92 14.83 14.08
N LEU A 99 19.18 14.93 14.51
CA LEU A 99 19.70 16.11 15.20
C LEU A 99 19.74 17.35 14.31
N LEU A 100 20.16 17.20 13.04
CA LEU A 100 20.22 18.31 12.11
C LEU A 100 18.84 18.96 11.95
N THR A 101 17.78 18.14 11.82
CA THR A 101 16.40 18.67 11.70
C THR A 101 15.85 19.34 12.95
N LEU A 102 16.45 19.09 14.12
CA LEU A 102 16.07 19.73 15.38
C LEU A 102 16.80 21.06 15.60
N ILE A 103 18.01 21.21 15.07
CA ILE A 103 18.89 22.35 15.33
C ILE A 103 18.77 23.41 14.22
N ASP A 104 18.77 22.98 12.97
CA ASP A 104 18.70 23.83 11.78
C ASP A 104 17.80 23.17 10.74
N GLU A 105 16.51 23.45 10.87
CA GLU A 105 15.47 22.83 10.04
C GLU A 105 15.68 23.11 8.53
N PRO A 106 15.99 24.34 8.06
CA PRO A 106 16.33 24.60 6.65
C PRO A 106 17.55 23.82 6.14
N ALA A 107 18.64 23.76 6.91
CA ALA A 107 19.82 22.97 6.51
C ALA A 107 19.51 21.47 6.50
N GLY A 108 18.72 21.01 7.49
CA GLY A 108 18.17 19.67 7.55
C GLY A 108 17.37 19.33 6.30
N GLU A 109 16.49 20.21 5.85
CA GLU A 109 15.59 19.94 4.72
C GLU A 109 16.38 19.70 3.43
N ALA A 110 17.39 20.54 3.17
CA ALA A 110 18.27 20.40 2.01
C ALA A 110 19.05 19.07 2.01
N MET A 111 19.37 18.54 3.19
CA MET A 111 20.23 17.35 3.36
C MET A 111 19.45 16.04 3.49
N VAL A 112 18.39 16.00 4.31
CA VAL A 112 17.63 14.79 4.62
C VAL A 112 17.03 14.15 3.37
N GLY A 113 16.68 14.98 2.38
CA GLY A 113 16.18 14.50 1.11
C GLY A 113 17.13 13.56 0.34
N ALA A 114 18.44 13.61 0.58
CA ALA A 114 19.41 12.71 -0.04
C ALA A 114 19.38 11.30 0.60
N PHE A 115 18.94 11.18 1.85
CA PHE A 115 19.01 9.94 2.64
C PHE A 115 17.78 9.03 2.49
N VAL A 116 16.75 9.47 1.77
CA VAL A 116 15.57 8.65 1.47
C VAL A 116 15.89 7.49 0.52
N ASN A 117 17.08 7.47 -0.09
CA ASN A 117 17.60 6.39 -0.93
C ASN A 117 18.93 5.82 -0.39
N ASP A 118 19.23 5.96 0.91
CA ASP A 118 20.44 5.37 1.53
C ASP A 118 20.36 3.83 1.51
N ASP A 119 21.51 3.17 1.38
CA ASP A 119 21.61 1.69 1.38
C ASP A 119 21.16 1.07 2.71
N SER A 120 21.15 1.86 3.80
CA SER A 120 20.68 1.42 5.11
C SER A 120 19.21 1.77 5.33
N GLU A 121 18.36 0.76 5.50
CA GLU A 121 16.96 0.92 5.90
C GLU A 121 16.80 1.75 7.18
N HIS A 122 17.75 1.64 8.12
CA HIS A 122 17.75 2.42 9.35
C HIS A 122 17.89 3.91 9.04
N VAL A 123 18.82 4.29 8.16
CA VAL A 123 19.03 5.68 7.74
C VAL A 123 17.81 6.21 6.98
N VAL A 124 17.27 5.44 6.04
CA VAL A 124 16.05 5.82 5.28
C VAL A 124 14.87 6.06 6.23
N ARG A 125 14.67 5.17 7.20
CA ARG A 125 13.61 5.29 8.21
C ARG A 125 13.74 6.60 9.01
N HIS A 126 14.96 6.93 9.44
CA HIS A 126 15.22 8.16 10.19
C HIS A 126 15.08 9.41 9.34
N ALA A 127 15.48 9.36 8.06
CA ALA A 127 15.25 10.44 7.10
C ALA A 127 13.75 10.73 6.89
N ILE A 128 12.94 9.69 6.69
CA ILE A 128 11.49 9.83 6.52
C ILE A 128 10.83 10.42 7.77
N ARG A 129 11.23 9.96 8.97
CA ARG A 129 10.74 10.53 10.24
C ARG A 129 11.11 12.00 10.38
N ALA A 130 12.34 12.35 10.00
CA ALA A 130 12.83 13.72 10.05
C ALA A 130 12.02 14.63 9.11
N LEU A 131 11.76 14.21 7.87
CA LEU A 131 10.86 14.93 6.94
C LEU A 131 9.45 15.15 7.53
N GLY A 132 8.87 14.14 8.19
CA GLY A 132 7.55 14.28 8.82
C GLY A 132 7.54 15.23 10.02
N ARG A 133 8.67 15.41 10.72
CA ARG A 133 8.77 16.32 11.87
C ARG A 133 9.03 17.77 11.47
N MET A 134 9.40 18.03 10.22
CA MET A 134 9.61 19.38 9.69
C MET A 134 8.28 20.14 9.56
N ARG A 135 8.30 21.41 9.92
CA ARG A 135 7.29 22.43 9.66
C ARG A 135 7.48 23.07 8.28
N SER A 136 7.88 22.26 7.30
CA SER A 136 8.12 22.69 5.92
C SER A 136 7.14 22.02 4.96
N ASP A 137 6.47 22.84 4.15
CA ASP A 137 5.58 22.40 3.08
C ASP A 137 6.35 21.59 2.02
N ALA A 138 7.60 21.97 1.71
CA ALA A 138 8.43 21.27 0.73
C ALA A 138 8.92 19.91 1.26
N ALA A 139 9.16 19.76 2.57
CA ALA A 139 9.43 18.46 3.18
C ALA A 139 8.22 17.51 3.06
N PHE A 140 7.00 18.03 3.21
CA PHE A 140 5.78 17.24 3.04
C PHE A 140 5.53 16.87 1.58
N GLU A 141 5.72 17.79 0.64
CA GLU A 141 5.67 17.49 -0.80
C GLU A 141 6.67 16.39 -1.17
N ARG A 142 7.88 16.42 -0.59
CA ARG A 142 8.89 15.38 -0.81
C ARG A 142 8.46 14.01 -0.30
N LEU A 143 7.73 13.93 0.82
CA LEU A 143 7.13 12.68 1.27
C LEU A 143 6.11 12.15 0.25
N LEU A 144 5.28 13.02 -0.34
CA LEU A 144 4.28 12.62 -1.35
C LEU A 144 4.92 12.10 -2.65
N GLU A 145 6.17 12.45 -2.94
CA GLU A 145 6.90 11.96 -4.13
C GLU A 145 7.66 10.64 -3.91
N LEU A 146 7.69 10.09 -2.68
CA LEU A 146 8.37 8.81 -2.43
C LEU A 146 7.64 7.64 -3.08
N ASP A 147 8.39 6.70 -3.68
CA ASP A 147 7.84 5.44 -4.19
C ASP A 147 7.64 4.45 -3.04
N PRO A 148 6.38 4.17 -2.62
CA PRO A 148 6.11 3.33 -1.46
C PRO A 148 6.54 1.87 -1.66
N ARG A 149 6.72 1.40 -2.91
CA ARG A 149 7.11 0.01 -3.20
C ARG A 149 8.55 -0.29 -2.82
N ARG A 150 9.37 0.75 -2.70
CA ARG A 150 10.77 0.65 -2.24
C ARG A 150 10.88 0.65 -0.72
N LEU A 151 9.78 0.91 -0.02
CA LEU A 151 9.76 1.01 1.43
C LEU A 151 9.22 -0.30 2.00
N LEU A 152 10.06 -1.04 2.70
CA LEU A 152 9.70 -2.33 3.29
C LEU A 152 9.72 -2.25 4.83
N GLY A 153 8.96 -3.14 5.47
CA GLY A 153 8.95 -3.33 6.92
C GLY A 153 8.78 -2.04 7.72
N PHE A 154 9.75 -1.74 8.58
CA PHE A 154 9.69 -0.57 9.46
C PHE A 154 9.80 0.78 8.72
N VAL A 155 10.33 0.80 7.50
CA VAL A 155 10.42 2.02 6.69
C VAL A 155 9.03 2.42 6.20
N GLN A 156 8.22 1.47 5.74
CA GLN A 156 6.85 1.71 5.30
C GLN A 156 5.97 2.23 6.45
N LEU A 157 6.13 1.68 7.66
CA LEU A 157 5.44 2.17 8.84
C LEU A 157 5.84 3.61 9.20
N ALA A 158 7.13 3.94 9.11
CA ALA A 158 7.61 5.29 9.34
C ALA A 158 7.07 6.28 8.30
N PHE A 159 6.96 5.85 7.04
CA PHE A 159 6.38 6.63 5.95
C PHE A 159 4.91 6.98 6.20
N GLY A 160 4.08 6.00 6.54
CA GLY A 160 2.68 6.24 6.89
C GLY A 160 2.54 7.23 8.05
N ARG A 161 3.32 7.05 9.13
CA ARG A 161 3.30 7.97 10.28
C ARG A 161 3.80 9.38 9.94
N ALA A 162 4.82 9.49 9.07
CA ALA A 162 5.35 10.79 8.64
C ALA A 162 4.30 11.57 7.85
N LEU A 163 3.55 10.90 6.97
CA LEU A 163 2.44 11.50 6.23
C LEU A 163 1.26 11.88 7.16
N GLU A 164 0.86 10.98 8.05
CA GLU A 164 -0.23 11.18 9.01
C GLU A 164 0.03 12.35 9.96
N HIS A 165 1.23 12.41 10.53
CA HIS A 165 1.59 13.35 11.59
C HIS A 165 2.53 14.47 11.11
N SER A 166 2.62 14.69 9.79
CA SER A 166 3.43 15.78 9.24
C SER A 166 3.10 17.11 9.92
N ARG A 167 4.14 17.84 10.34
CA ARG A 167 4.04 19.16 10.97
C ARG A 167 4.02 20.32 9.97
N ALA A 168 4.05 20.04 8.67
CA ALA A 168 3.97 21.06 7.63
C ALA A 168 2.67 21.88 7.77
N PRO A 169 2.75 23.21 7.87
CA PRO A 169 1.58 24.06 8.12
C PRO A 169 0.57 24.01 6.97
N GLY A 170 1.03 23.76 5.75
CA GLY A 170 0.20 23.65 4.55
C GLY A 170 -0.18 22.23 4.16
N ALA A 171 0.08 21.20 4.97
CA ALA A 171 -0.13 19.80 4.58
C ALA A 171 -1.53 19.52 3.99
N GLU A 172 -2.59 19.98 4.66
CA GLU A 172 -3.96 19.79 4.18
C GLU A 172 -4.26 20.56 2.89
N ARG A 173 -3.76 21.80 2.80
CA ARG A 173 -3.88 22.64 1.59
C ARG A 173 -3.17 21.98 0.40
N ILE A 174 -2.00 21.37 0.62
CA ILE A 174 -1.22 20.65 -0.39
C ILE A 174 -1.99 19.42 -0.87
N LEU A 175 -2.55 18.61 0.05
CA LEU A 175 -3.35 17.43 -0.32
C LEU A 175 -4.57 17.80 -1.16
N ARG A 176 -5.30 18.86 -0.78
CA ARG A 176 -6.44 19.37 -1.57
C ARG A 176 -6.02 19.79 -2.97
N ALA A 177 -4.96 20.59 -3.07
CA ALA A 177 -4.43 21.03 -4.35
C ALA A 177 -3.97 19.85 -5.21
N ALA A 178 -3.39 18.82 -4.60
CA ALA A 178 -2.95 17.61 -5.29
C ALA A 178 -4.13 16.76 -5.81
N LEU A 179 -5.21 16.61 -5.03
CA LEU A 179 -6.44 15.93 -5.46
C LEU A 179 -7.09 16.62 -6.67
N GLU A 180 -6.99 17.94 -6.74
CA GLU A 180 -7.47 18.75 -7.88
C GLU A 180 -6.41 18.93 -8.97
N GLY A 181 -5.21 18.36 -8.78
CA GLY A 181 -4.05 18.55 -9.64
C GLY A 181 -4.07 17.71 -10.92
N PRO A 182 -3.16 17.98 -11.87
CA PRO A 182 -3.14 17.30 -13.16
C PRO A 182 -2.95 15.78 -13.05
N ARG A 183 -2.21 15.29 -12.03
CA ARG A 183 -1.98 13.85 -11.82
C ARG A 183 -3.25 13.07 -11.43
N LEU A 184 -4.29 13.74 -10.97
CA LEU A 184 -5.56 13.11 -10.54
C LEU A 184 -6.77 13.54 -11.38
N ARG A 185 -6.60 14.48 -12.32
CA ARG A 185 -7.65 14.89 -13.26
C ARG A 185 -7.80 13.86 -14.39
N PRO A 186 -8.99 13.27 -14.61
CA PRO A 186 -9.20 12.28 -15.66
C PRO A 186 -8.73 12.72 -17.06
N ALA A 187 -8.97 13.98 -17.43
CA ALA A 187 -8.60 14.53 -18.74
C ALA A 187 -7.09 14.42 -19.05
N ALA A 188 -6.22 14.57 -18.03
CA ALA A 188 -4.77 14.48 -18.21
C ALA A 188 -4.27 13.06 -18.54
N TRP A 189 -5.08 12.04 -18.24
CA TRP A 189 -4.77 10.63 -18.49
C TRP A 189 -5.35 10.13 -19.80
N SER A 190 -6.53 10.61 -20.19
CA SER A 190 -7.21 10.23 -21.43
C SER A 190 -6.42 10.62 -22.69
N GLU A 191 -5.57 11.63 -22.60
CA GLU A 191 -4.71 12.11 -23.69
C GLU A 191 -3.41 11.30 -23.85
N ARG A 192 -3.05 10.46 -22.87
CA ARG A 192 -1.84 9.63 -22.88
C ARG A 192 -2.18 8.19 -23.26
N ALA A 193 -1.94 7.82 -24.52
CA ALA A 193 -2.00 6.42 -24.96
C ALA A 193 -1.07 5.57 -24.06
N PRO A 194 -1.54 4.43 -23.52
CA PRO A 194 -0.71 3.59 -22.67
C PRO A 194 0.36 2.91 -23.52
N ALA A 195 1.64 3.24 -23.30
CA ALA A 195 2.69 2.26 -23.50
C ALA A 195 2.67 1.33 -22.28
N ALA A 196 2.75 0.01 -22.50
CA ALA A 196 2.73 -0.99 -21.43
C ALA A 196 3.84 -0.78 -20.39
N ASP A 197 4.92 -0.08 -20.77
CA ASP A 197 6.09 0.21 -19.95
C ASP A 197 6.42 1.71 -19.93
N ASP A 198 5.53 2.53 -19.36
CA ASP A 198 5.82 3.95 -19.09
C ASP A 198 6.14 4.18 -17.60
N PRO A 199 7.42 4.26 -17.20
CA PRO A 199 7.81 4.50 -15.81
C PRO A 199 7.30 5.85 -15.25
N ALA A 200 7.03 6.83 -16.11
CA ALA A 200 6.48 8.11 -15.67
C ALA A 200 5.00 7.94 -15.29
N ARG A 201 4.25 7.20 -16.11
CA ARG A 201 2.86 6.83 -15.81
C ARG A 201 2.76 6.06 -14.49
N GLU A 202 3.63 5.07 -14.30
CA GLU A 202 3.65 4.28 -13.07
C GLU A 202 3.92 5.16 -11.83
N ARG A 203 4.88 6.08 -11.93
CA ARG A 203 5.16 7.07 -10.87
C ARG A 203 3.96 7.96 -10.58
N ASP A 204 3.26 8.42 -11.61
CA ASP A 204 2.05 9.24 -11.46
C ASP A 204 0.92 8.45 -10.76
N ILE A 205 0.77 7.14 -11.06
CA ILE A 205 -0.21 6.26 -10.37
C ILE A 205 0.13 6.16 -8.88
N LEU A 206 1.40 5.87 -8.54
CA LEU A 206 1.82 5.71 -7.15
C LEU A 206 1.65 7.00 -6.35
N HIS A 207 2.04 8.13 -6.94
CA HIS A 207 1.85 9.44 -6.32
C HIS A 207 0.36 9.72 -6.07
N ALA A 208 -0.51 9.45 -7.06
CA ALA A 208 -1.95 9.56 -6.90
C ALA A 208 -2.48 8.71 -5.73
N GLN A 209 -2.04 7.45 -5.62
CA GLN A 209 -2.41 6.57 -4.51
C GLN A 209 -1.94 7.13 -3.16
N VAL A 210 -0.70 7.62 -3.06
CA VAL A 210 -0.16 8.23 -1.84
C VAL A 210 -0.98 9.45 -1.42
N VAL A 211 -1.30 10.37 -2.35
CA VAL A 211 -2.12 11.56 -2.07
C VAL A 211 -3.50 11.17 -1.56
N ILE A 212 -4.17 10.23 -2.24
CA ILE A 212 -5.51 9.76 -1.89
C ILE A 212 -5.51 9.12 -0.48
N GLU A 213 -4.61 8.16 -0.24
CA GLU A 213 -4.53 7.43 1.02
C GLU A 213 -4.14 8.37 2.17
N THR A 214 -3.22 9.31 1.94
CA THR A 214 -2.84 10.31 2.94
C THR A 214 -4.00 11.22 3.32
N SER A 215 -4.82 11.63 2.34
CA SER A 215 -6.02 12.45 2.60
C SER A 215 -6.99 11.74 3.54
N ALA A 216 -7.16 10.43 3.38
CA ALA A 216 -7.99 9.61 4.26
C ALA A 216 -7.36 9.37 5.64
N ILE A 217 -6.06 9.09 5.70
CA ILE A 217 -5.32 8.88 6.96
C ILE A 217 -5.39 10.15 7.83
N ARG A 218 -5.26 11.33 7.21
CA ARG A 218 -5.42 12.63 7.88
C ARG A 218 -6.87 13.04 8.13
N ARG A 219 -7.84 12.19 7.78
CA ARG A 219 -9.28 12.38 8.04
C ARG A 219 -9.85 13.69 7.48
N LEU A 220 -9.44 14.08 6.28
CA LEU A 220 -9.94 15.29 5.63
C LEU A 220 -11.36 15.08 5.09
N ALA A 221 -12.38 15.33 5.92
CA ALA A 221 -13.77 14.98 5.61
C ALA A 221 -14.32 15.65 4.34
N ASP A 222 -13.92 16.88 4.06
CA ASP A 222 -14.36 17.66 2.90
C ASP A 222 -13.68 17.25 1.58
N VAL A 223 -12.77 16.26 1.59
CA VAL A 223 -12.27 15.64 0.34
C VAL A 223 -13.15 14.49 -0.16
N GLU A 224 -14.24 14.15 0.56
CA GLU A 224 -15.12 13.04 0.18
C GLU A 224 -15.68 13.18 -1.24
N VAL A 225 -16.13 14.38 -1.62
CA VAL A 225 -16.67 14.64 -2.96
C VAL A 225 -15.59 14.49 -4.06
N PRO A 226 -14.41 15.11 -3.95
CA PRO A 226 -13.30 14.85 -4.88
C PRO A 226 -12.91 13.37 -5.00
N LEU A 227 -12.82 12.65 -3.88
CA LEU A 227 -12.47 11.23 -3.88
C LEU A 227 -13.53 10.39 -4.59
N PHE A 228 -14.80 10.71 -4.42
CA PHE A 228 -15.88 10.04 -5.13
C PHE A 228 -15.84 10.29 -6.64
N ALA A 229 -15.54 11.52 -7.06
CA ALA A 229 -15.35 11.83 -8.49
C ALA A 229 -14.17 11.04 -9.10
N ILE A 230 -13.08 10.87 -8.35
CA ILE A 230 -11.95 10.02 -8.75
C ILE A 230 -12.40 8.56 -8.85
N PHE A 231 -13.08 8.03 -7.84
CA PHE A 231 -13.61 6.67 -7.83
C PHE A 231 -14.53 6.40 -9.04
N GLU A 232 -15.41 7.33 -9.39
CA GLU A 232 -16.36 7.13 -10.47
C GLU A 232 -15.76 7.25 -11.88
N HIS A 233 -14.81 8.16 -12.07
CA HIS A 233 -14.44 8.65 -13.41
C HIS A 233 -12.95 8.56 -13.75
N HIS A 234 -12.07 8.29 -12.79
CA HIS A 234 -10.64 8.22 -13.10
C HIS A 234 -10.36 7.03 -14.03
N PRO A 235 -9.60 7.17 -15.13
CA PRO A 235 -9.46 6.08 -16.12
C PRO A 235 -8.61 4.90 -15.62
N VAL A 236 -7.74 5.13 -14.63
CA VAL A 236 -6.87 4.09 -14.05
C VAL A 236 -7.54 3.38 -12.88
N ALA A 237 -7.72 2.06 -13.01
CA ALA A 237 -8.33 1.20 -11.99
C ALA A 237 -7.65 1.27 -10.62
N ALA A 238 -6.32 1.19 -10.56
CA ALA A 238 -5.56 1.25 -9.31
C ALA A 238 -5.77 2.55 -8.52
N VAL A 239 -6.02 3.66 -9.21
CA VAL A 239 -6.36 4.96 -8.60
C VAL A 239 -7.80 4.96 -8.09
N ARG A 240 -8.74 4.37 -8.84
CA ARG A 240 -10.14 4.20 -8.37
C ARG A 240 -10.21 3.32 -7.13
N VAL A 241 -9.42 2.24 -7.06
CA VAL A 241 -9.35 1.36 -5.88
C VAL A 241 -8.79 2.10 -4.66
N ALA A 242 -7.73 2.91 -4.83
CA ALA A 242 -7.23 3.75 -3.74
C ALA A 242 -8.29 4.76 -3.27
N ALA A 243 -9.04 5.37 -4.18
CA ALA A 243 -10.15 6.24 -3.83
C ALA A 243 -11.26 5.50 -3.06
N ALA A 244 -11.59 4.28 -3.46
CA ALA A 244 -12.57 3.45 -2.76
C ALA A 244 -12.13 3.10 -1.32
N SER A 245 -10.85 2.72 -1.16
CA SER A 245 -10.21 2.48 0.14
C SER A 245 -10.26 3.72 1.04
N ALA A 246 -9.88 4.88 0.49
CA ALA A 246 -9.91 6.16 1.18
C ALA A 246 -11.33 6.55 1.63
N LEU A 247 -12.33 6.42 0.75
CA LEU A 247 -13.74 6.68 1.06
C LEU A 247 -14.26 5.75 2.17
N ALA A 248 -13.97 4.46 2.08
CA ALA A 248 -14.37 3.48 3.09
C ALA A 248 -13.76 3.80 4.47
N ARG A 249 -12.51 4.30 4.50
CA ARG A 249 -11.84 4.72 5.74
C ARG A 249 -12.42 6.02 6.32
N LEU A 250 -12.78 6.98 5.47
CA LEU A 250 -13.39 8.24 5.91
C LEU A 250 -14.80 8.02 6.48
N GLY A 251 -15.57 7.09 5.91
CA GLY A 251 -16.88 6.70 6.42
C GLY A 251 -17.93 7.82 6.38
N GLY A 252 -17.76 8.80 5.48
CA GLY A 252 -18.69 9.91 5.28
C GLY A 252 -20.03 9.46 4.67
N SER A 253 -20.94 10.42 4.48
CA SER A 253 -22.32 10.12 4.05
C SER A 253 -22.39 9.59 2.61
N LEU A 254 -21.50 10.08 1.74
CA LEU A 254 -21.41 9.61 0.37
C LEU A 254 -20.89 8.18 0.34
N ALA A 255 -19.83 7.89 1.11
CA ALA A 255 -19.29 6.54 1.26
C ALA A 255 -20.35 5.55 1.79
N GLN A 256 -21.16 5.96 2.76
CA GLN A 256 -22.27 5.15 3.28
C GLN A 256 -23.34 4.90 2.21
N SER A 257 -23.73 5.93 1.44
CA SER A 257 -24.73 5.77 0.38
C SER A 257 -24.23 4.89 -0.79
N GLN A 258 -22.91 4.74 -0.93
CA GLN A 258 -22.23 4.02 -2.01
C GLN A 258 -21.47 2.79 -1.50
N GLN A 259 -21.86 2.26 -0.34
CA GLN A 259 -21.15 1.17 0.33
C GLN A 259 -20.95 -0.05 -0.58
N LEU A 260 -21.97 -0.41 -1.36
CA LEU A 260 -21.95 -1.62 -2.19
C LEU A 260 -20.99 -1.48 -3.40
N PRO A 261 -21.06 -0.43 -4.24
CA PRO A 261 -20.03 -0.17 -5.26
C PRO A 261 -18.60 -0.12 -4.71
N LEU A 262 -18.41 0.53 -3.56
CA LEU A 262 -17.10 0.61 -2.90
C LEU A 262 -16.61 -0.78 -2.48
N GLN A 263 -17.47 -1.58 -1.86
CA GLN A 263 -17.15 -2.96 -1.48
C GLN A 263 -16.77 -3.81 -2.68
N TYR A 264 -17.52 -3.72 -3.79
CA TYR A 264 -17.19 -4.45 -5.01
C TYR A 264 -15.84 -4.06 -5.58
N ALA A 265 -15.51 -2.76 -5.61
CA ALA A 265 -14.18 -2.31 -6.02
C ALA A 265 -13.07 -2.86 -5.12
N LEU A 266 -13.27 -2.86 -3.81
CA LEU A 266 -12.29 -3.43 -2.86
C LEU A 266 -12.14 -4.96 -2.99
N MET A 267 -13.13 -5.64 -3.57
CA MET A 267 -13.09 -7.07 -3.90
C MET A 267 -12.57 -7.36 -5.31
N GLY A 268 -12.07 -6.36 -6.05
CA GLY A 268 -11.54 -6.54 -7.41
C GLY A 268 -12.62 -6.65 -8.50
N MET A 269 -13.82 -6.11 -8.24
CA MET A 269 -14.94 -6.06 -9.19
C MET A 269 -15.33 -4.60 -9.48
N GLY A 270 -16.35 -4.40 -10.31
CA GLY A 270 -16.93 -3.09 -10.55
C GLY A 270 -15.90 -2.13 -11.14
N LYS A 271 -15.79 -0.96 -10.50
CA LYS A 271 -14.82 0.08 -10.85
C LYS A 271 -13.36 -0.34 -10.65
N ALA A 272 -13.05 -1.44 -9.98
CA ALA A 272 -11.67 -1.93 -9.90
C ALA A 272 -11.17 -2.59 -11.19
N LEU A 273 -12.04 -2.78 -12.19
CA LEU A 273 -11.71 -3.39 -13.48
C LEU A 273 -11.70 -2.34 -14.59
N ASN A 274 -11.10 -2.65 -15.73
CA ASN A 274 -11.20 -1.84 -16.94
C ASN A 274 -12.67 -1.68 -17.35
N GLN A 275 -13.07 -0.44 -17.66
CA GLN A 275 -14.46 -0.07 -17.94
C GLN A 275 -14.76 0.08 -19.44
N ASP A 276 -13.81 -0.26 -20.32
CA ASP A 276 -14.00 -0.27 -21.77
C ASP A 276 -14.85 -1.50 -22.19
N ASP A 277 -16.17 -1.36 -22.01
CA ASP A 277 -17.12 -2.45 -22.26
C ASP A 277 -17.17 -2.86 -23.74
N GLU A 278 -16.91 -1.93 -24.66
CA GLU A 278 -16.87 -2.25 -26.10
C GLU A 278 -15.66 -3.13 -26.43
N ARG A 279 -14.48 -2.81 -25.89
CA ARG A 279 -13.30 -3.67 -26.03
C ARG A 279 -13.53 -5.04 -25.40
N ARG A 280 -14.15 -5.09 -24.21
CA ARG A 280 -14.51 -6.34 -23.54
C ARG A 280 -15.45 -7.20 -24.40
N ALA A 281 -16.49 -6.60 -24.97
CA ALA A 281 -17.45 -7.26 -25.84
C ALA A 281 -16.76 -7.88 -27.07
N VAL A 282 -15.82 -7.16 -27.68
CA VAL A 282 -15.01 -7.65 -28.81
C VAL A 282 -14.15 -8.86 -28.41
N LEU A 283 -13.46 -8.79 -27.25
CA LEU A 283 -12.65 -9.91 -26.77
C LEU A 283 -13.50 -11.16 -26.49
N CYS A 284 -14.66 -10.99 -25.87
CA CYS A 284 -15.54 -12.10 -25.52
C CYS A 284 -16.40 -12.59 -26.70
N GLY A 285 -16.45 -11.87 -27.82
CA GLY A 285 -17.30 -12.21 -28.96
C GLY A 285 -18.81 -12.17 -28.63
N VAL A 286 -19.22 -11.29 -27.71
CA VAL A 286 -20.62 -11.17 -27.26
C VAL A 286 -21.14 -9.75 -27.39
N ASP A 287 -22.47 -9.60 -27.49
CA ASP A 287 -23.11 -8.31 -27.31
C ASP A 287 -23.40 -8.08 -25.82
N THR A 288 -22.57 -7.27 -25.16
CA THR A 288 -22.74 -6.94 -23.73
C THR A 288 -23.92 -6.00 -23.47
N LYS A 289 -24.57 -5.46 -24.52
CA LYS A 289 -25.73 -4.57 -24.41
C LYS A 289 -27.05 -5.32 -24.26
N ASP A 290 -27.05 -6.64 -24.45
CA ASP A 290 -28.20 -7.48 -24.13
C ASP A 290 -28.30 -7.70 -22.61
N GLU A 291 -28.97 -6.75 -21.93
CA GLU A 291 -29.17 -6.78 -20.48
C GLU A 291 -30.35 -7.66 -20.04
N SER A 292 -31.02 -8.38 -20.95
CA SER A 292 -32.29 -9.07 -20.68
C SER A 292 -32.23 -10.12 -19.56
N MET A 293 -31.06 -10.70 -19.32
CA MET A 293 -30.81 -11.73 -18.30
C MET A 293 -29.91 -11.25 -17.15
N GLY A 294 -29.51 -9.97 -17.13
CA GLY A 294 -28.62 -9.38 -16.13
C GLY A 294 -27.17 -9.90 -16.12
N ILE A 295 -26.86 -10.92 -16.93
CA ILE A 295 -25.53 -11.45 -17.26
C ILE A 295 -25.55 -11.98 -18.70
N VAL A 296 -24.37 -12.03 -19.34
CA VAL A 296 -24.18 -12.65 -20.66
C VAL A 296 -23.32 -13.91 -20.49
N ARG A 297 -23.81 -15.07 -20.93
CA ARG A 297 -23.08 -16.34 -20.80
C ARG A 297 -21.92 -16.41 -21.79
N LEU A 298 -20.77 -16.87 -21.31
CA LEU A 298 -19.55 -17.07 -22.07
C LEU A 298 -19.27 -18.57 -22.10
N ASN A 299 -18.99 -19.12 -23.27
CA ASN A 299 -18.90 -20.57 -23.45
C ASN A 299 -17.53 -21.00 -24.00
N GLU A 300 -16.87 -20.20 -24.81
CA GLU A 300 -15.72 -20.62 -25.61
C GLU A 300 -14.52 -19.70 -25.43
N ILE A 301 -14.22 -19.30 -24.19
CA ILE A 301 -13.02 -18.49 -23.92
C ILE A 301 -11.80 -19.40 -24.07
N ASP A 302 -10.90 -19.05 -24.99
CA ASP A 302 -9.61 -19.73 -25.16
C ASP A 302 -8.51 -19.08 -24.30
N ALA A 303 -7.32 -19.69 -24.30
CA ALA A 303 -6.18 -19.23 -23.51
C ALA A 303 -5.75 -17.79 -23.87
N ALA A 304 -5.77 -17.44 -25.16
CA ALA A 304 -5.37 -16.12 -25.63
C ALA A 304 -6.36 -15.04 -25.18
N THR A 305 -7.65 -15.32 -25.27
CA THR A 305 -8.73 -14.43 -24.81
C THR A 305 -8.67 -14.26 -23.29
N LEU A 306 -8.50 -15.36 -22.54
CA LEU A 306 -8.36 -15.30 -21.08
C LEU A 306 -7.15 -14.44 -20.66
N GLN A 307 -6.00 -14.62 -21.33
CA GLN A 307 -4.83 -13.81 -21.06
C GLN A 307 -5.07 -12.33 -21.40
N ALA A 308 -5.71 -12.02 -22.53
CA ALA A 308 -6.07 -10.64 -22.90
C ALA A 308 -7.02 -9.99 -21.87
N LEU A 309 -7.99 -10.75 -21.35
CA LEU A 309 -8.89 -10.24 -20.31
C LEU A 309 -8.16 -9.91 -19.00
N LEU A 310 -7.11 -10.67 -18.66
CA LEU A 310 -6.26 -10.41 -17.49
C LEU A 310 -5.32 -9.22 -17.73
N ASP A 311 -4.63 -9.21 -18.87
CA ASP A 311 -3.67 -8.16 -19.23
C ASP A 311 -4.34 -6.80 -19.38
N GLU A 312 -5.54 -6.77 -19.97
CA GLU A 312 -6.33 -5.55 -20.13
C GLU A 312 -7.17 -5.22 -18.88
N GLY A 313 -7.13 -6.04 -17.83
CA GLY A 313 -7.76 -5.78 -16.54
C GLY A 313 -9.30 -5.86 -16.52
N PHE A 314 -9.91 -6.65 -17.43
CA PHE A 314 -11.36 -6.90 -17.45
C PHE A 314 -11.82 -7.97 -16.45
N THR A 315 -10.87 -8.70 -15.87
CA THR A 315 -11.08 -9.63 -14.76
C THR A 315 -9.88 -9.58 -13.82
N HIS A 316 -10.02 -10.12 -12.60
CA HIS A 316 -8.96 -10.12 -11.60
C HIS A 316 -8.57 -11.56 -11.25
N PRO A 317 -7.25 -11.90 -11.13
CA PRO A 317 -6.79 -13.28 -10.94
C PRO A 317 -7.36 -14.00 -9.72
N SER A 318 -7.72 -13.26 -8.67
CA SER A 318 -8.31 -13.83 -7.45
C SER A 318 -9.82 -13.98 -7.50
N LEU A 319 -10.50 -13.52 -8.57
CA LEU A 319 -11.95 -13.70 -8.69
C LEU A 319 -12.27 -15.18 -8.80
N GLN A 320 -13.35 -15.57 -8.13
CA GLN A 320 -13.79 -16.94 -7.97
C GLN A 320 -15.31 -16.94 -7.91
N GLN A 321 -15.94 -17.84 -8.66
CA GLN A 321 -17.38 -18.09 -8.56
C GLN A 321 -17.61 -19.36 -7.74
N ASN A 322 -18.28 -19.24 -6.59
CA ASN A 322 -18.52 -20.36 -5.68
C ASN A 322 -17.19 -21.11 -5.38
N ASP A 323 -17.20 -22.44 -5.51
CA ASP A 323 -16.03 -23.31 -5.32
C ASP A 323 -15.23 -23.56 -6.61
N ALA A 324 -15.50 -22.80 -7.69
CA ALA A 324 -14.71 -22.89 -8.91
C ALA A 324 -13.24 -22.55 -8.66
N PRO A 325 -12.29 -23.02 -9.48
CA PRO A 325 -10.96 -22.44 -9.52
C PRO A 325 -11.01 -20.92 -9.70
N SER A 326 -10.05 -20.19 -9.14
CA SER A 326 -9.93 -18.76 -9.40
C SER A 326 -9.58 -18.50 -10.87
N VAL A 327 -9.85 -17.31 -11.37
CA VAL A 327 -9.48 -16.90 -12.73
C VAL A 327 -7.98 -17.10 -13.00
N GLY A 328 -7.13 -16.81 -12.02
CA GLY A 328 -5.69 -17.05 -12.12
C GLY A 328 -5.33 -18.54 -12.19
N GLN A 329 -6.07 -19.41 -11.49
CA GLN A 329 -5.89 -20.86 -11.61
C GLN A 329 -6.33 -21.35 -13.00
N PHE A 330 -7.45 -20.86 -13.54
CA PHE A 330 -7.85 -21.15 -14.92
C PHE A 330 -6.80 -20.69 -15.94
N ALA A 331 -6.21 -19.50 -15.76
CA ALA A 331 -5.13 -19.03 -16.63
C ALA A 331 -3.88 -19.93 -16.55
N GLY A 332 -3.52 -20.39 -15.35
CA GLY A 332 -2.45 -21.39 -15.18
C GLY A 332 -2.73 -22.71 -15.90
N MET A 333 -3.99 -23.18 -15.85
CA MET A 333 -4.42 -24.34 -16.63
C MET A 333 -4.33 -24.08 -18.13
N ALA A 334 -4.80 -22.92 -18.60
CA ALA A 334 -4.75 -22.52 -20.00
C ALA A 334 -3.33 -22.44 -20.56
N ALA A 335 -2.38 -21.96 -19.75
CA ALA A 335 -0.96 -21.90 -20.12
C ALA A 335 -0.34 -23.30 -20.25
N SER A 336 -0.77 -24.25 -19.40
CA SER A 336 -0.29 -25.63 -19.44
C SER A 336 -1.03 -26.47 -20.49
N HIS A 337 -2.29 -26.15 -20.78
CA HIS A 337 -3.20 -26.88 -21.65
C HIS A 337 -3.97 -25.91 -22.58
N PRO A 338 -3.35 -25.42 -23.67
CA PRO A 338 -3.98 -24.46 -24.59
C PRO A 338 -5.23 -24.98 -25.32
N GLU A 339 -5.44 -26.29 -25.31
CA GLU A 339 -6.64 -26.95 -25.83
C GLU A 339 -7.91 -26.71 -24.99
N LEU A 340 -7.77 -26.29 -23.72
CA LEU A 340 -8.92 -26.04 -22.84
C LEU A 340 -9.76 -24.86 -23.31
N ARG A 341 -11.07 -24.94 -23.06
CA ARG A 341 -12.01 -23.84 -23.23
C ARG A 341 -12.69 -23.55 -21.91
N PHE A 342 -12.91 -22.28 -21.62
CA PHE A 342 -13.48 -21.82 -20.37
C PHE A 342 -14.87 -21.23 -20.59
N GLY A 343 -15.78 -21.56 -19.69
CA GLY A 343 -17.11 -20.98 -19.62
C GLY A 343 -17.27 -20.10 -18.39
N GLY A 344 -18.26 -19.22 -18.45
CA GLY A 344 -18.47 -18.19 -17.45
C GLY A 344 -19.62 -17.26 -17.78
N TYR A 345 -19.52 -16.05 -17.24
CA TYR A 345 -20.45 -14.99 -17.55
C TYR A 345 -19.79 -13.61 -17.43
N ALA A 346 -20.28 -12.67 -18.24
CA ALA A 346 -20.00 -11.25 -18.13
C ALA A 346 -21.16 -10.54 -17.43
N VAL A 347 -20.84 -9.71 -16.45
CA VAL A 347 -21.78 -8.78 -15.81
C VAL A 347 -21.71 -7.44 -16.55
N PRO A 348 -22.85 -6.85 -16.98
CA PRO A 348 -22.86 -5.59 -17.75
C PRO A 348 -22.36 -4.40 -16.94
N ALA A 349 -21.88 -3.35 -17.64
CA ALA A 349 -21.32 -2.13 -17.04
C ALA A 349 -22.34 -1.29 -16.26
N SER A 350 -23.63 -1.50 -16.51
CA SER A 350 -24.73 -0.88 -15.76
C SER A 350 -24.83 -1.38 -14.31
N ARG A 351 -24.23 -2.53 -13.99
CA ARG A 351 -24.23 -3.11 -12.64
C ARG A 351 -22.97 -2.72 -11.87
N ALA A 352 -23.14 -2.42 -10.58
CA ALA A 352 -22.04 -2.07 -9.68
C ALA A 352 -21.01 -3.19 -9.50
N ASP A 353 -21.41 -4.46 -9.69
CA ASP A 353 -20.55 -5.64 -9.58
C ASP A 353 -19.99 -6.12 -10.93
N TYR A 354 -19.92 -5.23 -11.93
CA TYR A 354 -19.30 -5.45 -13.24
C TYR A 354 -18.04 -6.33 -13.12
N ARG A 355 -18.00 -7.44 -13.86
CA ARG A 355 -16.86 -8.37 -13.90
C ARG A 355 -17.04 -9.37 -15.04
N ILE A 356 -15.96 -10.07 -15.37
CA ILE A 356 -16.02 -11.39 -15.97
C ILE A 356 -15.64 -12.41 -14.91
N SER A 357 -16.48 -13.44 -14.76
CA SER A 357 -16.20 -14.58 -13.90
C SER A 357 -16.24 -15.86 -14.71
N LEU A 358 -15.37 -16.80 -14.36
CA LEU A 358 -15.34 -18.13 -14.94
C LEU A 358 -15.94 -19.14 -13.95
N ASP A 359 -16.71 -20.07 -14.48
CA ASP A 359 -17.42 -21.10 -13.71
C ASP A 359 -17.46 -22.45 -14.42
N ALA A 360 -16.73 -22.61 -15.54
CA ALA A 360 -16.63 -23.87 -16.26
C ALA A 360 -15.31 -24.03 -17.00
N VAL A 361 -14.89 -25.29 -17.18
CA VAL A 361 -13.78 -25.69 -18.05
C VAL A 361 -14.17 -26.93 -18.82
N ARG A 362 -13.79 -26.99 -20.10
CA ARG A 362 -14.04 -28.12 -20.98
C ARG A 362 -12.91 -28.35 -21.96
N VAL A 363 -12.88 -29.54 -22.54
CA VAL A 363 -11.95 -29.91 -23.61
C VAL A 363 -12.56 -30.96 -24.49
N ARG A 364 -12.34 -30.83 -25.81
CA ARG A 364 -12.61 -31.91 -26.74
C ARG A 364 -11.36 -32.78 -26.89
N LEU A 365 -11.49 -34.07 -26.63
CA LEU A 365 -10.36 -35.02 -26.61
C LEU A 365 -9.71 -35.22 -27.99
N ASP A 366 -10.43 -34.89 -29.08
CA ASP A 366 -9.89 -34.88 -30.44
C ASP A 366 -8.90 -33.74 -30.70
N ALA A 367 -8.98 -32.65 -29.93
CA ALA A 367 -8.03 -31.54 -29.95
C ALA A 367 -6.79 -31.78 -29.05
N VAL A 368 -6.82 -32.80 -28.20
CA VAL A 368 -5.73 -33.16 -27.30
C VAL A 368 -4.76 -34.13 -28.00
N PRO A 369 -3.44 -33.82 -28.05
CA PRO A 369 -2.43 -34.77 -28.50
C PRO A 369 -2.50 -36.11 -27.74
N ASP A 370 -2.35 -37.22 -28.46
CA ASP A 370 -2.55 -38.57 -27.89
C ASP A 370 -1.67 -38.82 -26.65
N ASP A 371 -0.44 -38.29 -26.63
CA ASP A 371 0.53 -38.42 -25.53
C ASP A 371 0.17 -37.59 -24.28
N ARG A 372 -0.81 -36.68 -24.38
CA ARG A 372 -1.27 -35.81 -23.28
C ARG A 372 -2.66 -36.15 -22.76
N ARG A 373 -3.38 -37.08 -23.41
CA ARG A 373 -4.78 -37.39 -23.03
C ARG A 373 -4.93 -37.88 -21.59
N ASP A 374 -4.01 -38.72 -21.12
CA ASP A 374 -4.05 -39.24 -19.74
C ASP A 374 -3.82 -38.12 -18.71
N GLU A 375 -2.93 -37.17 -19.02
CA GLU A 375 -2.66 -35.98 -18.20
C GLU A 375 -3.92 -35.11 -18.09
N VAL A 376 -4.56 -34.80 -19.23
CA VAL A 376 -5.79 -34.00 -19.27
C VAL A 376 -6.94 -34.72 -18.56
N ALA A 377 -7.09 -36.04 -18.75
CA ALA A 377 -8.10 -36.81 -18.04
C ALA A 377 -7.89 -36.79 -16.51
N ALA A 378 -6.64 -36.89 -16.04
CA ALA A 378 -6.31 -36.80 -14.62
C ALA A 378 -6.61 -35.40 -14.05
N LEU A 379 -6.40 -34.33 -14.82
CA LEU A 379 -6.80 -32.98 -14.44
C LEU A 379 -8.32 -32.90 -14.23
N PHE A 380 -9.13 -33.45 -15.14
CA PHE A 380 -10.59 -33.47 -14.99
C PHE A 380 -11.06 -34.34 -13.83
N ASP A 381 -10.41 -35.49 -13.54
CA ASP A 381 -10.68 -36.26 -12.32
C ASP A 381 -10.44 -35.40 -11.06
N GLN A 382 -9.35 -34.64 -11.02
CA GLN A 382 -9.06 -33.74 -9.91
C GLN A 382 -10.13 -32.63 -9.78
N LEU A 383 -10.49 -31.98 -10.88
CA LEU A 383 -11.49 -30.90 -10.89
C LEU A 383 -12.90 -31.40 -10.49
N SER A 384 -13.25 -32.63 -10.88
CA SER A 384 -14.55 -33.23 -10.55
C SER A 384 -14.82 -33.33 -9.05
N ARG A 385 -13.78 -33.28 -8.22
CA ARG A 385 -13.90 -33.36 -6.75
C ARG A 385 -14.53 -32.13 -6.12
N SER A 386 -14.47 -30.98 -6.79
CA SER A 386 -15.13 -29.74 -6.35
C SER A 386 -16.22 -29.26 -7.30
N ALA A 387 -16.26 -29.75 -8.53
CA ALA A 387 -17.28 -29.35 -9.51
C ALA A 387 -18.69 -29.73 -9.05
N THR A 388 -19.65 -28.83 -9.25
CA THR A 388 -21.07 -29.14 -8.97
C THR A 388 -21.60 -30.17 -9.96
N ASN A 389 -21.13 -30.09 -11.20
CA ASN A 389 -21.51 -31.01 -12.27
C ASN A 389 -20.30 -31.33 -13.14
N CYS A 390 -20.31 -32.52 -13.71
CA CYS A 390 -19.34 -32.97 -14.70
C CYS A 390 -20.09 -33.61 -15.87
N ASP A 391 -19.56 -33.45 -17.07
CA ASP A 391 -19.98 -34.21 -18.25
C ASP A 391 -18.78 -34.91 -18.87
N ALA A 392 -18.99 -36.13 -19.30
CA ALA A 392 -18.02 -36.99 -19.96
C ALA A 392 -18.72 -37.66 -21.15
N ALA A 393 -19.27 -36.83 -22.04
CA ALA A 393 -19.83 -37.29 -23.31
C ALA A 393 -18.72 -37.84 -24.23
N GLU A 394 -19.08 -38.64 -25.22
CA GLU A 394 -18.11 -39.22 -26.16
C GLU A 394 -17.24 -38.13 -26.81
N GLY A 395 -15.98 -38.02 -26.37
CA GLY A 395 -15.00 -37.09 -26.91
C GLY A 395 -14.94 -35.72 -26.25
N GLU A 396 -15.68 -35.44 -25.17
CA GLU A 396 -15.63 -34.18 -24.42
C GLU A 396 -15.58 -34.43 -22.91
N LEU A 397 -14.74 -33.67 -22.21
CA LEU A 397 -14.74 -33.59 -20.74
C LEU A 397 -15.13 -32.17 -20.33
N ALA A 398 -16.04 -32.02 -19.39
CA ALA A 398 -16.48 -30.73 -18.87
C ALA A 398 -16.71 -30.77 -17.35
N CYS A 399 -16.35 -29.68 -16.66
CA CYS A 399 -16.67 -29.43 -15.25
C CYS A 399 -17.25 -28.02 -15.11
N TRP A 400 -18.30 -27.84 -14.30
CA TRP A 400 -18.82 -26.51 -13.97
C TRP A 400 -19.35 -26.41 -12.54
N TRP A 401 -19.30 -25.19 -11.99
CA TRP A 401 -19.65 -24.84 -10.63
C TRP A 401 -20.84 -23.86 -10.64
N THR A 402 -21.91 -24.16 -9.89
CA THR A 402 -23.16 -23.35 -9.90
C THR A 402 -23.56 -22.84 -8.54
#